data_AF-A0A2V3PMZ2-F1
#
_entry.id   AF-A0A2V3PMZ2-F1
#
_cell.length_a   1.000
_cell.length_b   1.000
_cell.length_c   1.000
_cell.angle_alpha   90.00
_cell.angle_beta   90.00
_cell.angle_gamma   90.00
#
_symmetry.space_group_name_H-M   'P 1'
#
loop_
_entity.id
_entity.type
_entity.pdbx_description
1 polymer ?
#
loop_
_entity_poly.entity_id
_entity_poly.type
_entity_poly.pdbx_seq_one_letter_code
_entity_poly.pdbx_strand_id
1 'polypeptide(L)'
;MQVYFNYITASLNITKKIADLGYHSGQCDEDIDRIMKLPEIKRQLKKIDPEQLKKELYDYGAWDDSELENHNGNLQRILWIACGDIVDGKYKGD
;
A
#
# COMPACT_ATOMS: atom_id res chain seq x y z
N MET A 1 9.54 -1.73 -9.05
CA MET A 1 8.40 -1.30 -9.89
C MET A 1 7.66 -0.23 -9.13
N GLN A 2 7.21 0.81 -9.84
CA GLN A 2 6.67 2.00 -9.20
C GLN A 2 5.15 2.07 -9.36
N VAL A 3 4.45 2.18 -8.23
CA VAL A 3 2.99 2.33 -8.15
C VAL A 3 2.67 3.77 -7.75
N TYR A 4 1.62 4.29 -8.37
CA TYR A 4 1.09 5.63 -8.14
C TYR A 4 -0.39 5.53 -7.79
N PHE A 5 -0.85 6.52 -7.02
CA PHE A 5 -2.21 6.65 -6.57
C PHE A 5 -2.76 8.01 -6.99
N ASN A 6 -4.07 8.19 -6.91
CA ASN A 6 -4.73 9.38 -7.43
C ASN A 6 -4.41 10.63 -6.62
N TYR A 7 -4.37 10.49 -5.29
CA TYR A 7 -4.19 11.60 -4.35
C TYR A 7 -2.87 11.57 -3.59
N ILE A 8 -2.18 10.43 -3.58
CA ILE A 8 -0.88 10.29 -2.90
C ILE A 8 0.23 10.77 -3.83
N THR A 9 0.90 11.84 -3.42
CA THR A 9 2.02 12.43 -4.16
C THR A 9 3.29 11.57 -4.13
N ALA A 10 3.51 10.85 -3.04
CA ALA A 10 4.56 9.85 -2.94
C ALA A 10 4.20 8.60 -3.76
N SER A 11 5.21 7.94 -4.32
CA SER A 11 5.05 6.64 -4.98
C SER A 11 5.66 5.53 -4.14
N LEU A 12 5.21 4.30 -4.38
CA LEU A 12 5.78 3.10 -3.77
C LEU A 12 6.57 2.34 -4.83
N ASN A 13 7.86 2.13 -4.55
CA ASN A 13 8.71 1.23 -5.31
C ASN A 13 8.83 -0.10 -4.56
N ILE A 14 8.25 -1.14 -5.16
CA ILE A 14 8.17 -2.49 -4.62
C ILE A 14 8.67 -3.46 -5.70
N THR A 15 9.39 -4.51 -5.29
CA THR A 15 9.85 -5.56 -6.21
C THR A 15 8.78 -6.62 -6.40
N LYS A 16 8.86 -7.42 -7.48
CA LYS A 16 7.80 -8.40 -7.80
C LYS A 16 7.71 -9.45 -6.72
N LYS A 17 8.88 -9.89 -6.25
CA LYS A 17 9.02 -10.79 -5.11
C LYS A 17 8.34 -10.26 -3.84
N ILE A 18 8.43 -8.96 -3.53
CA ILE A 18 7.76 -8.40 -2.36
C ILE A 18 6.25 -8.29 -2.59
N ALA A 19 5.83 -7.88 -3.80
CA ALA A 19 4.42 -7.81 -4.15
C ALA A 19 3.72 -9.17 -4.07
N ASP A 20 4.35 -10.22 -4.59
CA ASP A 20 3.82 -11.59 -4.55
C ASP A 20 3.70 -12.14 -3.10
N LEU A 21 4.53 -11.63 -2.16
CA LEU A 21 4.38 -11.93 -0.73
C LEU A 21 3.24 -11.15 -0.07
N GLY A 22 3.01 -9.91 -0.49
CA GLY A 22 1.97 -9.06 0.09
C GLY A 22 0.59 -9.25 -0.53
N TYR A 23 0.48 -10.01 -1.63
CA TYR A 23 -0.78 -10.21 -2.34
C TYR A 23 -0.84 -11.62 -2.93
N HIS A 24 -1.57 -12.50 -2.24
CA HIS A 24 -1.80 -13.89 -2.65
C HIS A 24 -3.16 -14.38 -2.15
N SER A 25 -3.55 -15.61 -2.53
CA SER A 25 -4.73 -16.24 -1.97
C SER A 25 -4.54 -16.54 -0.48
N GLY A 26 -5.57 -16.30 0.32
CA GLY A 26 -5.52 -16.48 1.78
C GLY A 26 -5.26 -15.17 2.53
N GLN A 27 -4.82 -15.30 3.78
CA GLN A 27 -4.61 -14.15 4.68
C GLN A 27 -3.27 -13.47 4.39
N CYS A 28 -3.28 -12.16 4.13
CA CYS A 28 -2.08 -11.37 3.83
C CYS A 28 -1.63 -10.46 5.00
N ASP A 29 -2.41 -10.33 6.08
CA ASP A 29 -2.18 -9.32 7.13
C ASP A 29 -0.79 -9.42 7.76
N GLU A 30 -0.36 -10.64 8.10
CA GLU A 30 0.95 -10.87 8.70
C GLU A 30 2.11 -10.55 7.74
N ASP A 31 1.92 -10.83 6.45
CA ASP A 31 2.94 -10.56 5.44
C ASP A 31 3.06 -9.07 5.17
N ILE A 32 1.93 -8.35 5.12
CA ILE A 32 1.92 -6.89 5.07
C ILE A 32 2.64 -6.31 6.30
N ASP A 33 2.37 -6.81 7.51
CA ASP A 33 3.06 -6.39 8.73
C ASP A 33 4.57 -6.62 8.70
N ARG A 34 5.01 -7.72 8.10
CA ARG A 34 6.44 -8.02 7.89
C ARG A 34 7.05 -7.09 6.84
N ILE A 35 6.36 -6.85 5.74
CA ILE A 35 6.82 -5.99 4.63
C ILE A 35 6.95 -4.54 5.11
N MET A 36 6.01 -4.04 5.93
CA MET A 36 6.09 -2.69 6.53
C MET A 36 7.34 -2.46 7.39
N LYS A 37 7.94 -3.54 7.91
CA LYS A 37 9.16 -3.47 8.73
C LYS A 37 10.44 -3.42 7.89
N LEU A 38 10.37 -3.74 6.59
CA LEU A 38 11.51 -3.63 5.69
C LEU A 38 11.98 -2.16 5.61
N PRO A 39 13.27 -1.84 5.83
CA PRO A 39 13.74 -0.46 5.93
C PRO A 39 13.36 0.42 4.75
N GLU A 40 13.42 -0.13 3.53
CA GLU A 40 13.09 0.59 2.30
C GLU A 40 11.59 0.90 2.19
N ILE A 41 10.73 -0.07 2.51
CA ILE A 41 9.28 0.12 2.52
C ILE A 41 8.88 1.10 3.62
N LYS A 42 9.37 0.89 4.84
CA LYS A 42 9.13 1.78 5.98
C LYS A 42 9.50 3.24 5.67
N ARG A 43 10.63 3.46 5.02
CA ARG A 43 11.08 4.80 4.61
C ARG A 43 10.17 5.42 3.56
N GLN A 44 9.62 4.62 2.64
CA GLN A 44 8.68 5.10 1.63
C GLN A 44 7.31 5.43 2.23
N LEU A 45 6.76 4.53 3.06
CA LEU A 45 5.49 4.74 3.76
C LEU A 45 5.50 6.00 4.64
N LYS A 46 6.63 6.30 5.30
CA LYS A 46 6.80 7.54 6.08
C LYS A 46 6.66 8.84 5.27
N LYS A 47 6.74 8.78 3.94
CA LYS A 47 6.58 9.95 3.06
C LYS A 47 5.13 10.17 2.63
N ILE A 48 4.24 9.22 2.92
CA ILE A 48 2.83 9.31 2.58
C ILE A 48 2.17 10.26 3.57
N ASP A 49 1.51 11.29 3.05
CA ASP A 49 0.71 12.21 3.85
C ASP A 49 -0.57 11.50 4.35
N PRO A 50 -0.88 11.57 5.67
CA PRO A 50 -2.05 10.89 6.24
C PRO A 50 -3.39 11.28 5.60
N GLU A 51 -3.58 12.56 5.25
CA GLU A 51 -4.83 13.05 4.68
C GLU A 51 -4.98 12.61 3.22
N GLN A 52 -3.89 12.67 2.44
CA GLN A 52 -3.87 12.12 1.08
C GLN A 52 -4.21 10.62 1.08
N LEU A 53 -3.64 9.88 2.03
CA LEU A 53 -3.86 8.45 2.17
C LEU A 53 -5.31 8.12 2.56
N LYS A 54 -5.85 8.83 3.55
CA LYS A 54 -7.24 8.67 3.97
C LYS A 54 -8.19 8.92 2.80
N LYS A 55 -7.96 10.01 2.06
CA LYS A 55 -8.74 10.35 0.87
C LYS A 55 -8.63 9.28 -0.22
N GLU A 56 -7.43 8.79 -0.50
CA GLU A 56 -7.22 7.71 -1.47
C GLU A 56 -8.05 6.49 -1.10
N LEU A 57 -7.96 6.01 0.14
CA LEU A 57 -8.66 4.81 0.59
C LEU A 57 -10.18 4.98 0.69
N TYR A 58 -10.66 6.19 1.01
CA TYR A 58 -12.08 6.50 1.04
C TYR A 58 -12.74 6.27 -0.33
N ASP A 59 -12.07 6.67 -1.42
CA ASP A 59 -12.61 6.54 -2.78
C ASP A 59 -12.64 5.08 -3.29
N TYR A 60 -11.91 4.15 -2.65
CA TYR A 60 -12.09 2.71 -2.91
C TYR A 60 -13.42 2.18 -2.37
N GLY A 61 -14.05 2.86 -1.39
CA GLY A 61 -15.35 2.50 -0.82
C GLY A 61 -15.35 1.20 0.00
N ALA A 62 -14.19 0.68 0.37
CA ALA A 62 -14.04 -0.60 1.08
C ALA A 62 -13.94 -0.48 2.61
N TRP A 63 -13.76 0.74 3.13
CA TRP A 63 -13.61 1.03 4.56
C TRP A 63 -14.46 2.22 4.96
N ASP A 64 -14.97 2.20 6.19
CA ASP A 64 -15.73 3.33 6.74
C ASP A 64 -14.83 4.42 7.33
N ASP A 65 -15.43 5.58 7.64
CA ASP A 65 -14.71 6.73 8.21
C ASP A 65 -13.94 6.36 9.49
N SER A 66 -14.52 5.52 10.34
CA SER A 66 -13.92 5.13 11.62
C SER A 66 -12.71 4.22 11.44
N GLU A 67 -12.77 3.31 10.47
CA GLU A 67 -11.65 2.45 10.07
C GLU A 67 -10.50 3.26 9.48
N LEU A 68 -10.82 4.35 8.78
CA LEU A 68 -9.87 5.24 8.12
C LEU A 68 -9.23 6.26 9.06
N GLU A 69 -9.65 6.37 10.33
CA GLU A 69 -8.92 7.16 11.34
C GLU A 69 -7.61 6.49 11.79
N ASN A 70 -7.47 5.18 11.60
CA ASN A 70 -6.24 4.46 11.96
C ASN A 70 -5.18 4.59 10.85
N HIS A 71 -4.30 5.59 10.97
CA HIS A 71 -3.24 5.82 9.99
C HIS A 71 -2.33 4.60 9.74
N ASN A 72 -1.98 3.84 10.78
CA ASN A 72 -1.15 2.64 10.58
C ASN A 72 -1.90 1.54 9.82
N GLY A 73 -3.20 1.37 10.09
CA GLY A 73 -4.07 0.49 9.31
C GLY A 73 -4.19 0.93 7.86
N ASN A 74 -4.26 2.23 7.61
CA ASN A 74 -4.26 2.78 6.26
C ASN A 74 -2.95 2.51 5.50
N LEU A 75 -1.81 2.57 6.18
CA LEU A 75 -0.52 2.21 5.59
C LEU A 75 -0.45 0.72 5.23
N GLN A 76 -1.06 -0.17 6.01
CA GLN A 76 -1.21 -1.58 5.66
C GLN A 76 -2.06 -1.74 4.40
N ARG A 77 -3.23 -1.10 4.35
CA ARG A 77 -4.19 -1.17 3.22
C ARG A 77 -3.56 -0.69 1.91
N ILE A 78 -2.89 0.46 1.91
CA ILE A 78 -2.29 1.00 0.69
C ILE A 78 -1.10 0.17 0.20
N LEU A 79 -0.34 -0.42 1.13
CA LEU A 79 0.74 -1.35 0.77
C LEU A 79 0.17 -2.63 0.14
N TRP A 80 -0.93 -3.16 0.68
CA TRP A 80 -1.63 -4.30 0.11
C TRP A 80 -2.17 -4.01 -1.29
N ILE A 81 -2.80 -2.85 -1.50
CA ILE A 81 -3.25 -2.40 -2.82
C ILE A 81 -2.05 -2.29 -3.78
N ALA A 82 -0.94 -1.68 -3.35
CA ALA A 82 0.26 -1.54 -4.18
C ALA A 82 0.83 -2.90 -4.61
N CYS A 83 0.83 -3.88 -3.70
CA CYS A 83 1.22 -5.26 -4.01
C CYS A 83 0.28 -5.87 -5.06
N GLY A 84 -1.03 -5.72 -4.88
CA GLY A 84 -2.04 -6.18 -5.84
C GLY A 84 -1.89 -5.55 -7.22
N ASP A 85 -1.69 -4.24 -7.29
CA ASP A 85 -1.44 -3.53 -8.55
C ASP A 85 -0.19 -4.07 -9.27
N ILE A 86 0.88 -4.38 -8.53
CA ILE A 86 2.06 -5.02 -9.11
C ILE A 86 1.78 -6.45 -9.57
N VAL A 87 1.01 -7.22 -8.81
CA VAL A 87 0.60 -8.57 -9.20
C VAL A 87 -0.18 -8.54 -10.52
N ASP A 88 -1.11 -7.59 -10.64
CA ASP A 88 -1.98 -7.36 -11.80
C ASP A 88 -1.31 -6.67 -13.00
N GLY A 89 -0.06 -6.20 -12.87
CA GLY A 89 0.62 -5.48 -13.96
C GLY A 89 0.34 -3.98 -14.06
N LYS A 90 -0.31 -3.38 -13.05
CA LYS A 90 -0.68 -1.96 -12.96
C LYS A 90 0.41 -1.12 -12.30
N TYR A 91 1.59 -1.08 -12.91
CA TYR A 91 2.74 -0.31 -12.40
C TYR A 91 3.53 0.31 -13.54
N LYS A 92 4.40 1.27 -13.21
CA LYS A 92 5.45 1.73 -14.13
C LYS A 92 6.73 0.91 -13.88
N GLY A 93 7.21 0.25 -14.94
CA GLY A 93 8.55 -0.34 -14.97
C GLY A 93 9.58 0.72 -15.34
N ASP A 94 10.80 0.55 -14.85
CA ASP A 94 11.97 1.16 -15.51
C ASP A 94 12.20 0.46 -16.87
#